data_AF-A0AAV6KQK7-F1
#
_entry.id   AF-A0AAV6KQK7-F1
#
_cell.length_a   1.000
_cell.length_b   1.000
_cell.length_c   1.000
_cell.angle_alpha   90.00
_cell.angle_beta   90.00
_cell.angle_gamma   90.00
#
_symmetry.space_group_name_H-M   'P 1'
#
loop_
_entity.id
_entity.type
_entity.pdbx_description
1 polymer ?
#
loop_
_entity_poly.entity_id
_entity_poly.type
_entity_poly.pdbx_seq_one_letter_code
_entity_poly.pdbx_strand_id
1 'polypeptide(L)'
;MGWRAMYIDKHNEMDCRATVVLNFVEHCSSSESIEVGHYLSAIEGLCSMQLGFKDVQMFLFKPKLSVLLNLIGLHYCIRWLGVPAEAIMEALDSSHISEREVCVQWWKLGRWFYGFRLRDESRSRTFSLLDIAMDREEEVLRVLRRGAIHEVIRVQISIAKPVSTPWSVQSPPTQN
;
A
#
# COMPACT_ATOMS: atom_id res chain seq x y z
N MET A 1 -25.92 25.55 19.49
CA MET A 1 -24.87 25.03 18.60
C MET A 1 -25.52 24.67 17.27
N GLY A 2 -25.09 25.25 16.16
CA GLY A 2 -25.64 24.94 14.83
C GLY A 2 -24.97 23.71 14.21
N TRP A 3 -25.65 23.04 13.28
CA TRP A 3 -25.14 21.85 12.57
C TRP A 3 -23.77 22.08 11.91
N ARG A 4 -23.48 23.32 11.47
CA ARG A 4 -22.19 23.70 10.88
C ARG A 4 -21.03 23.57 11.88
N ALA A 5 -21.22 24.02 13.11
CA ALA A 5 -20.18 23.96 14.14
C ALA A 5 -19.87 22.50 14.49
N MET A 6 -20.91 21.69 14.68
CA MET A 6 -20.75 20.26 14.96
C MET A 6 -20.03 19.50 13.82
N TYR A 7 -20.33 19.86 12.57
CA TYR A 7 -19.63 19.30 11.41
C TYR A 7 -18.14 19.68 11.39
N ILE A 8 -17.81 20.95 11.64
CA ILE A 8 -16.42 21.42 11.69
C ILE A 8 -15.67 20.71 12.82
N ASP A 9 -16.26 20.63 14.01
CA ASP A 9 -15.66 19.95 15.15
C ASP A 9 -15.38 18.47 14.84
N LYS A 10 -16.33 17.79 14.20
CA LYS A 10 -16.16 16.39 13.80
C LYS A 10 -15.09 16.21 12.73
N HIS A 11 -15.04 17.12 11.76
CA HIS A 11 -14.03 17.10 10.70
C HIS A 11 -12.62 17.27 11.28
N ASN A 12 -12.44 18.25 12.16
CA ASN A 12 -11.16 18.49 12.83
C ASN A 12 -10.73 17.30 13.70
N GLU A 13 -11.68 16.66 14.40
CA GLU A 13 -11.42 15.43 15.15
C GLU A 13 -10.87 14.32 14.25
N MET A 14 -11.48 14.11 13.08
CA MET A 14 -11.06 13.07 12.13
C MET A 14 -9.75 13.41 11.43
N ASP A 15 -9.51 14.67 11.10
CA ASP A 15 -8.26 15.15 10.52
C ASP A 15 -7.09 14.94 11.50
N CYS A 16 -7.30 15.24 12.79
CA CYS A 16 -6.31 14.98 13.84
C CYS A 16 -5.99 13.48 13.96
N ARG A 17 -6.99 12.61 13.89
CA ARG A 17 -6.81 11.15 13.89
C ARG A 17 -6.03 10.67 12.67
N ALA A 18 -6.46 11.08 11.48
CA ALA A 18 -5.77 10.72 10.23
C ALA A 18 -4.29 11.15 10.28
N THR A 19 -4.01 12.37 10.74
CA THR A 19 -2.66 12.92 10.87
C THR A 19 -1.73 12.02 11.70
N VAL A 20 -2.22 11.34 12.74
CA VAL A 20 -1.42 10.38 13.52
C VAL A 20 -0.93 9.22 12.64
N VAL A 21 -1.80 8.67 11.78
CA VAL A 21 -1.42 7.59 10.86
C VAL A 21 -0.49 8.10 9.76
N LEU A 22 -0.74 9.31 9.24
CA LEU A 22 0.16 9.93 8.25
C LEU A 22 1.59 10.06 8.81
N ASN A 23 1.73 10.67 9.99
CA ASN A 23 3.03 10.88 10.62
C ASN A 23 3.72 9.55 10.95
N PHE A 24 2.96 8.54 11.39
CA PHE A 24 3.49 7.21 11.64
C PHE A 24 4.05 6.57 10.37
N VAL A 25 3.29 6.59 9.27
CA VAL A 25 3.72 6.01 8.00
C VAL A 25 4.92 6.78 7.44
N GLU A 26 4.93 8.11 7.51
CA GLU A 26 6.08 8.92 7.09
C GLU A 26 7.34 8.58 7.90
N HIS A 27 7.21 8.41 9.21
CA HIS A 27 8.34 8.04 10.08
C HIS A 27 8.85 6.62 9.81
N CYS A 28 7.95 5.67 9.53
CA CYS A 28 8.29 4.29 9.21
C CYS A 28 8.71 4.08 7.75
N SER A 29 8.52 5.09 6.88
CA SER A 29 8.86 5.00 5.47
C SER A 29 10.31 5.41 5.24
N SER A 30 11.21 4.43 5.13
CA SER A 30 12.59 4.69 4.70
C SER A 30 12.70 4.55 3.18
N SER A 31 13.30 5.53 2.51
CA SER A 31 13.58 5.49 1.06
C SER A 31 12.36 5.12 0.21
N GLU A 32 11.22 5.75 0.47
CA GLU A 32 9.96 5.53 -0.27
C GLU A 32 9.43 4.08 -0.17
N SER A 33 9.79 3.38 0.91
CA SER A 33 9.34 2.02 1.17
C SER A 33 8.95 1.81 2.62
N ILE A 34 8.05 0.87 2.86
CA ILE A 34 7.56 0.49 4.17
C ILE A 34 7.55 -1.04 4.29
N GLU A 35 7.95 -1.54 5.46
CA GLU A 35 7.82 -2.96 5.80
C GLU A 35 6.35 -3.31 6.07
N VAL A 36 5.94 -4.53 5.71
CA VAL A 36 4.54 -4.95 5.86
C VAL A 36 4.04 -4.89 7.31
N GLY A 37 4.92 -5.05 8.29
CA GLY A 37 4.57 -4.91 9.71
C GLY A 37 4.05 -3.51 10.01
N HIS A 38 4.81 -2.47 9.63
CA HIS A 38 4.39 -1.07 9.81
C HIS A 38 3.16 -0.74 8.96
N TYR A 39 3.07 -1.26 7.74
CA TYR A 39 1.89 -1.12 6.89
C TYR A 39 0.61 -1.67 7.56
N LEU A 40 0.69 -2.87 8.15
CA LEU A 40 -0.42 -3.49 8.87
C LEU A 40 -0.77 -2.71 10.15
N SER A 41 0.23 -2.25 10.90
CA SER A 41 -0.01 -1.39 12.07
C SER A 41 -0.70 -0.08 11.72
N ALA A 42 -0.40 0.51 10.55
CA ALA A 42 -1.12 1.70 10.07
C ALA A 42 -2.60 1.41 9.79
N ILE A 43 -2.92 0.26 9.18
CA ILE A 43 -4.29 -0.19 8.96
C ILE A 43 -5.02 -0.42 10.30
N GLU A 44 -4.38 -1.07 11.27
CA GLU A 44 -4.93 -1.25 12.63
C GLU A 44 -5.17 0.11 13.33
N GLY A 45 -4.30 1.08 13.10
CA GLY A 45 -4.47 2.46 13.55
C GLY A 45 -5.75 3.10 12.99
N LEU A 46 -6.00 2.95 11.68
CA LEU A 46 -7.23 3.42 11.04
C LEU A 46 -8.48 2.73 11.63
N CYS A 47 -8.41 1.42 11.87
CA CYS A 47 -9.49 0.67 12.52
C CYS A 47 -9.80 1.20 13.92
N SER A 48 -8.75 1.43 14.72
CA SER A 48 -8.87 1.93 16.09
C SER A 48 -9.47 3.33 16.16
N MET A 49 -9.20 4.16 15.13
CA MET A 49 -9.74 5.51 15.00
C MET A 49 -11.14 5.57 14.39
N GLN A 50 -11.65 4.43 13.90
CA GLN A 50 -12.98 4.26 13.30
C GLN A 50 -13.26 5.23 12.15
N LEU A 51 -12.28 5.43 11.26
CA LEU A 51 -12.49 6.25 10.06
C LEU A 51 -13.54 5.59 9.16
N GLY A 52 -14.53 6.36 8.72
CA GLY A 52 -15.48 5.94 7.71
C GLY A 52 -14.94 6.10 6.29
N PHE A 53 -15.67 5.60 5.30
CA PHE A 53 -15.26 5.70 3.89
C PHE A 53 -15.06 7.15 3.43
N LYS A 54 -15.95 8.07 3.85
CA LYS A 54 -15.83 9.49 3.52
C LYS A 54 -14.60 10.13 4.15
N ASP A 55 -14.24 9.74 5.36
CA ASP A 55 -13.01 10.20 5.99
C ASP A 55 -11.78 9.71 5.20
N VAL A 56 -11.78 8.44 4.77
CA VAL A 56 -10.70 7.90 3.93
C VAL A 56 -10.59 8.65 2.61
N GLN A 57 -11.71 8.91 1.93
CA GLN A 57 -11.71 9.73 0.71
C GLN A 57 -11.12 11.14 0.97
N MET A 58 -11.54 11.80 2.05
CA MET A 58 -11.09 13.16 2.35
C MET A 58 -9.63 13.25 2.80
N PHE A 59 -9.14 12.27 3.55
CA PHE A 59 -7.84 12.37 4.23
C PHE A 59 -6.76 11.51 3.59
N LEU A 60 -7.09 10.34 3.04
CA LEU A 60 -6.12 9.38 2.52
C LEU A 60 -6.10 9.34 0.99
N PHE A 61 -7.20 9.66 0.28
CA PHE A 61 -7.24 9.69 -1.18
C PHE A 61 -6.89 11.06 -1.74
N LYS A 62 -5.68 11.53 -1.40
CA LYS A 62 -5.14 12.80 -1.90
C LYS A 62 -3.91 12.53 -2.77
N PRO A 63 -3.83 13.10 -3.99
CA PRO A 63 -2.65 12.98 -4.86
C PRO A 63 -1.36 13.48 -4.20
N LYS A 64 -1.47 14.47 -3.32
CA LYS A 64 -0.33 15.06 -2.59
C LYS A 64 0.30 14.11 -1.58
N LEU A 65 -0.41 13.06 -1.15
CA LEU A 65 0.12 12.07 -0.22
C LEU A 65 0.94 11.01 -0.95
N SER A 66 1.71 10.23 -0.19
CA SER A 66 2.41 9.07 -0.75
C SER A 66 1.40 8.04 -1.27
N VAL A 67 1.77 7.33 -2.34
CA VAL A 67 0.94 6.23 -2.85
C VAL A 67 0.80 5.10 -1.82
N LEU A 68 1.77 4.97 -0.89
CA LEU A 68 1.69 4.05 0.24
C LEU A 68 0.51 4.38 1.16
N LEU A 69 0.30 5.67 1.47
CA LEU A 69 -0.87 6.12 2.24
C LEU A 69 -2.18 5.87 1.49
N ASN A 70 -2.20 6.13 0.18
CA ASN A 70 -3.37 5.81 -0.63
C ASN A 70 -3.68 4.29 -0.60
N LEU A 71 -2.65 3.44 -0.71
CA LEU A 71 -2.78 1.98 -0.64
C LEU A 71 -3.27 1.50 0.73
N ILE A 72 -2.79 2.10 1.83
CA ILE A 72 -3.27 1.81 3.19
C ILE A 72 -4.77 2.12 3.29
N GLY A 73 -5.19 3.30 2.83
CA GLY A 73 -6.60 3.69 2.81
C GLY A 73 -7.45 2.77 1.94
N LEU A 74 -6.96 2.41 0.76
CA LEU A 74 -7.64 1.51 -0.18
C LEU A 74 -7.84 0.11 0.44
N HIS A 75 -6.79 -0.46 1.02
CA HIS A 75 -6.86 -1.76 1.66
C HIS A 75 -7.81 -1.74 2.86
N TYR A 76 -7.79 -0.65 3.66
CA TYR A 76 -8.74 -0.47 4.75
C TYR A 76 -10.20 -0.44 4.24
N CYS A 77 -10.50 0.29 3.17
CA CYS A 77 -11.84 0.32 2.56
C CYS A 77 -12.33 -1.06 2.10
N ILE A 78 -11.48 -1.80 1.39
CA ILE A 78 -11.83 -3.13 0.86
C ILE A 78 -12.04 -4.12 2.00
N ARG A 79 -11.12 -4.16 2.97
CA ARG A 79 -11.06 -5.24 3.96
C ARG A 79 -11.93 -4.98 5.18
N TRP A 80 -11.88 -3.78 5.73
CA TRP A 80 -12.47 -3.46 7.03
C TRP A 80 -13.82 -2.79 6.91
N LEU A 81 -13.96 -1.86 5.97
CA LEU A 81 -15.24 -1.19 5.73
C LEU A 81 -16.17 -1.99 4.79
N GLY A 82 -15.62 -2.93 4.01
CA GLY A 82 -16.40 -3.73 3.07
C GLY A 82 -17.08 -2.89 1.98
N VAL A 83 -16.43 -1.81 1.54
CA VAL A 83 -16.99 -0.89 0.55
C VAL A 83 -17.07 -1.59 -0.81
N PRO A 84 -18.18 -1.46 -1.55
CA PRO A 84 -18.31 -2.02 -2.90
C PRO A 84 -17.22 -1.50 -3.85
N ALA A 85 -16.76 -2.36 -4.77
CA ALA A 85 -15.69 -2.03 -5.70
C ALA A 85 -16.04 -0.81 -6.57
N GLU A 86 -17.30 -0.67 -6.98
CA GLU A 86 -17.78 0.44 -7.81
C GLU A 86 -17.58 1.79 -7.12
N ALA A 87 -17.93 1.87 -5.82
CA ALA A 87 -17.76 3.08 -5.03
C ALA A 87 -16.28 3.40 -4.78
N ILE A 88 -15.43 2.38 -4.64
CA ILE A 88 -13.98 2.55 -4.50
C ILE A 88 -13.38 3.06 -5.82
N MET A 89 -13.75 2.49 -6.97
CA MET A 89 -13.25 2.93 -8.27
C MET A 89 -13.61 4.40 -8.53
N GLU A 90 -14.86 4.78 -8.31
CA GLU A 90 -15.30 6.18 -8.43
C GLU A 90 -14.51 7.11 -7.49
N ALA A 91 -14.20 6.66 -6.27
CA ALA A 91 -13.38 7.40 -5.32
C ALA A 91 -11.95 7.63 -5.80
N LEU A 92 -11.32 6.59 -6.37
CA LEU A 92 -9.96 6.66 -6.87
C LEU A 92 -9.87 7.59 -8.10
N ASP A 93 -10.86 7.50 -8.99
CA ASP A 93 -10.93 8.31 -10.21
C ASP A 93 -11.22 9.79 -9.90
N SER A 94 -12.22 10.06 -9.04
CA SER A 94 -12.52 11.43 -8.58
C SER A 94 -11.37 12.09 -7.83
N SER A 95 -10.49 11.28 -7.25
CA SER A 95 -9.31 11.75 -6.53
C SER A 95 -8.05 11.79 -7.40
N HIS A 96 -8.12 11.36 -8.67
CA HIS A 96 -6.98 11.27 -9.61
C HIS A 96 -5.80 10.45 -9.08
N ILE A 97 -6.07 9.32 -8.43
CA ILE A 97 -5.04 8.43 -7.88
C ILE A 97 -5.10 6.99 -8.41
N SER A 98 -6.06 6.65 -9.28
CA SER A 98 -6.28 5.28 -9.77
C SER A 98 -5.05 4.68 -10.46
N GLU A 99 -4.36 5.47 -11.28
CA GLU A 99 -3.17 5.03 -12.04
C GLU A 99 -1.87 5.00 -11.23
N ARG A 100 -1.89 5.42 -9.95
CA ARG A 100 -0.67 5.42 -9.14
C ARG A 100 -0.23 4.00 -8.84
N GLU A 101 1.06 3.73 -9.06
CA GLU A 101 1.61 2.39 -8.93
C GLU A 101 2.42 2.18 -7.65
N VAL A 102 2.39 0.95 -7.16
CA VAL A 102 3.17 0.46 -6.04
C VAL A 102 3.84 -0.86 -6.43
N CYS A 103 5.01 -1.11 -5.85
CA CYS A 103 5.72 -2.37 -6.00
C CYS A 103 5.73 -3.11 -4.67
N VAL A 104 5.31 -4.36 -4.67
CA VAL A 104 5.40 -5.24 -3.51
C VAL A 104 6.44 -6.31 -3.79
N GLN A 105 7.41 -6.40 -2.90
CA GLN A 105 8.48 -7.37 -2.92
C GLN A 105 8.35 -8.29 -1.72
N TRP A 106 8.46 -9.60 -1.95
CA TRP A 106 8.41 -10.58 -0.87
C TRP A 106 9.37 -11.73 -1.10
N TRP A 107 9.92 -12.24 -0.01
CA TRP A 107 10.91 -13.31 -0.02
C TRP A 107 10.30 -14.57 0.58
N LYS A 108 10.21 -15.63 -0.22
CA LYS A 108 9.72 -16.93 0.19
C LYS A 108 10.88 -17.83 0.59
N LEU A 109 10.76 -18.50 1.74
CA LEU A 109 11.70 -19.54 2.14
C LEU A 109 11.58 -20.71 1.18
N GLY A 110 12.73 -21.20 0.74
CA GLY A 110 12.82 -22.44 -0.01
C GLY A 110 12.21 -23.59 0.78
N ARG A 111 11.27 -24.30 0.16
CA ARG A 111 10.61 -25.47 0.75
C ARG A 111 11.52 -26.68 0.71
N TRP A 112 11.36 -27.59 1.67
CA TRP A 112 11.99 -28.91 1.59
C TRP A 112 11.24 -29.77 0.59
N PHE A 113 11.97 -30.35 -0.36
CA PHE A 113 11.43 -31.22 -1.39
C PHE A 113 12.40 -32.38 -1.63
N TYR A 114 11.93 -33.61 -1.48
CA TYR A 114 12.74 -34.85 -1.56
C TYR A 114 14.07 -34.80 -0.79
N GLY A 115 14.06 -34.28 0.45
CA GLY A 115 15.25 -34.23 1.30
C GLY A 115 16.24 -33.11 0.97
N PHE A 116 15.98 -32.27 -0.03
CA PHE A 116 16.77 -31.09 -0.34
C PHE A 116 15.97 -29.82 -0.02
N ARG A 117 16.65 -28.80 0.50
CA ARG A 117 16.06 -27.47 0.66
C ARG A 117 16.15 -26.72 -0.67
N LEU A 118 15.00 -26.36 -1.24
CA LEU A 118 14.94 -25.49 -2.43
C LEU A 118 15.52 -24.11 -2.11
N ARG A 119 15.87 -23.34 -3.14
CA ARG A 119 16.39 -21.98 -2.95
C ARG A 119 15.29 -21.04 -2.49
N ASP A 120 15.66 -20.03 -1.71
CA ASP A 120 14.76 -18.93 -1.39
C ASP A 120 14.40 -18.15 -2.67
N GLU A 121 13.12 -17.79 -2.80
CA GLU A 121 12.60 -17.07 -3.96
C GLU A 121 12.29 -15.62 -3.58
N SER A 122 12.80 -14.66 -4.34
CA SER A 122 12.33 -13.27 -4.28
C SER A 122 11.31 -13.03 -5.39
N ARG A 123 10.12 -12.53 -5.04
CA ARG A 123 9.10 -12.11 -6.01
C ARG A 123 8.87 -10.61 -5.89
N SER A 124 8.59 -9.97 -7.02
CA SER A 124 8.29 -8.55 -7.13
C SER A 124 7.09 -8.39 -8.06
N ARG A 125 6.10 -7.60 -7.65
CA ARG A 125 4.95 -7.25 -8.47
C ARG A 125 4.67 -5.76 -8.37
N THR A 126 4.53 -5.11 -9.52
CA THR A 126 4.09 -3.73 -9.64
C THR A 126 2.66 -3.72 -10.15
N PHE A 127 1.81 -2.89 -9.56
CA PHE A 127 0.39 -2.77 -9.91
C PHE A 127 -0.12 -1.36 -9.57
N SER A 128 -1.21 -0.97 -10.21
CA SER A 128 -1.90 0.29 -9.92
C SER A 128 -2.89 0.14 -8.76
N LEU A 129 -3.28 1.26 -8.15
CA LEU A 129 -4.36 1.26 -7.14
C LEU A 129 -5.68 0.73 -7.75
N LEU A 130 -5.93 0.99 -9.03
CA LEU A 130 -7.09 0.46 -9.74
C LEU A 130 -7.07 -1.07 -9.84
N ASP A 131 -5.92 -1.69 -10.10
CA ASP A 131 -5.81 -3.15 -10.21
C ASP A 131 -6.17 -3.86 -8.89
N ILE A 132 -5.82 -3.24 -7.75
CA ILE A 132 -6.25 -3.70 -6.42
C ILE A 132 -7.75 -3.55 -6.23
N ALA A 133 -8.33 -2.42 -6.64
CA ALA A 133 -9.78 -2.18 -6.53
C ALA A 133 -10.61 -3.16 -7.38
N MET A 134 -10.05 -3.61 -8.51
CA MET A 134 -10.65 -4.60 -9.40
C MET A 134 -10.38 -6.06 -9.01
N ASP A 135 -9.72 -6.31 -7.87
CA ASP A 135 -9.34 -7.64 -7.40
C ASP A 135 -8.49 -8.45 -8.41
N ARG A 136 -7.72 -7.75 -9.26
CA ARG A 136 -6.85 -8.38 -10.28
C ARG A 136 -5.57 -8.97 -9.68
N GLU A 137 -5.20 -8.51 -8.49
CA GLU A 137 -3.94 -8.83 -7.81
C GLU A 137 -4.16 -9.65 -6.53
N GLU A 138 -4.90 -10.76 -6.64
CA GLU A 138 -5.27 -11.62 -5.50
C GLU A 138 -4.04 -12.17 -4.74
N GLU A 139 -2.96 -12.57 -5.44
CA GLU A 139 -1.74 -13.06 -4.78
C GLU A 139 -1.13 -11.96 -3.90
N VAL A 140 -1.05 -10.73 -4.41
CA VAL A 140 -0.51 -9.59 -3.69
C VAL A 140 -1.39 -9.25 -2.50
N LEU A 141 -2.71 -9.18 -2.68
CA LEU A 141 -3.65 -8.91 -1.60
C LEU A 141 -3.52 -9.94 -0.48
N ARG A 142 -3.34 -11.22 -0.82
CA ARG A 142 -3.09 -12.28 0.17
C ARG A 142 -1.77 -12.07 0.92
N VAL A 143 -0.70 -11.66 0.22
CA VAL A 143 0.60 -11.35 0.84
C VAL A 143 0.49 -10.14 1.77
N LEU A 144 -0.15 -9.04 1.32
CA LEU A 144 -0.35 -7.82 2.12
C LEU A 144 -1.21 -8.08 3.35
N ARG A 145 -2.27 -8.90 3.23
CA ARG A 145 -3.15 -9.26 4.35
C ARG A 145 -2.45 -10.12 5.39
N ARG A 146 -1.66 -11.10 4.93
CA ARG A 146 -1.04 -12.09 5.82
C ARG A 146 0.27 -11.59 6.44
N GLY A 147 0.98 -10.73 5.73
CA GLY A 147 2.31 -10.25 6.14
C GLY A 147 3.38 -11.34 6.09
N ALA A 148 4.43 -11.15 6.89
CA ALA A 148 5.51 -12.12 7.03
C ALA A 148 5.07 -13.31 7.91
N ILE A 149 5.42 -14.52 7.47
CA ILE A 149 5.01 -15.82 8.01
C ILE A 149 6.13 -16.85 7.76
N HIS A 150 6.02 -18.06 8.30
CA HIS A 150 7.05 -19.11 8.12
C HIS A 150 7.43 -19.43 6.67
N GLU A 151 6.58 -19.12 5.68
CA GLU A 151 6.92 -19.29 4.26
C GLU A 151 7.36 -17.99 3.57
N VAL A 152 7.09 -16.82 4.16
CA VAL A 152 7.39 -15.48 3.62
C VAL A 152 8.12 -14.69 4.69
N ILE A 153 9.44 -14.57 4.58
CA ILE A 153 10.29 -14.01 5.65
C ILE A 153 10.07 -12.51 5.80
N ARG A 154 9.89 -11.83 4.65
CA ARG A 154 9.85 -10.39 4.58
C ARG A 154 8.93 -9.98 3.43
N VAL A 155 8.23 -8.87 3.63
CA VAL A 155 7.42 -8.22 2.61
C VAL A 155 7.69 -6.72 2.73
N GLN A 156 8.15 -6.13 1.64
CA GLN A 156 8.43 -4.71 1.52
C GLN A 156 7.53 -4.12 0.45
N ILE A 157 6.98 -2.94 0.73
CA ILE A 157 6.11 -2.21 -0.19
C ILE A 157 6.83 -0.92 -0.51
N SER A 158 7.08 -0.65 -1.79
CA SER A 158 7.72 0.58 -2.22
C SER A 158 6.85 1.32 -3.21
N ILE A 159 7.09 2.64 -3.30
CA ILE A 159 6.63 3.40 -4.45
C ILE A 159 7.24 2.77 -5.72
N ALA A 160 6.43 2.57 -6.76
CA ALA A 160 6.94 2.05 -8.02
C ALA A 160 7.95 3.07 -8.58
N LYS A 161 9.21 2.66 -8.75
CA LYS A 161 10.17 3.47 -9.48
C LYS A 161 9.74 3.46 -10.95
N PRO A 162 9.79 4.60 -11.67
CA PRO A 162 9.65 4.57 -13.11
C PRO A 162 10.68 3.57 -13.65
N VAL A 163 10.27 2.73 -14.60
CA VAL A 163 11.09 1.64 -15.16
C VAL A 163 12.49 2.17 -15.44
N SER A 164 13.44 1.85 -14.57
CA SER A 164 14.85 2.13 -14.82
C SER A 164 15.22 1.23 -15.98
N THR A 165 15.66 1.83 -17.08
CA THR A 165 16.24 1.12 -18.23
C THR A 165 17.21 0.06 -17.70
N PRO A 166 17.11 -1.22 -18.10
CA PRO A 166 18.03 -2.23 -17.64
C PRO A 166 19.46 -1.79 -17.96
N TRP A 167 20.37 -1.85 -16.99
CA TRP A 167 21.79 -1.70 -17.24
C TRP A 167 22.28 -2.83 -18.16
N SER A 168 22.25 -2.56 -19.44
CA SER A 168 22.92 -3.27 -20.53
C SER A 168 23.07 -2.21 -21.61
N VAL A 169 24.25 -1.65 -21.88
CA VAL A 169 25.40 -2.30 -22.49
C VAL A 169 26.67 -1.56 -22.04
N GLN A 170 27.60 -2.22 -21.35
CA GLN A 170 29.00 -1.78 -21.39
C GLN A 170 29.58 -2.35 -22.68
N SER A 171 29.82 -1.49 -23.67
CA SER A 171 30.58 -1.86 -24.87
C SER A 171 31.99 -2.28 -24.42
N PRO A 172 32.57 -3.36 -24.95
CA PRO A 172 33.96 -3.69 -24.67
C PRO A 172 34.87 -2.58 -25.23
N PRO A 173 35.99 -2.27 -24.55
CA PRO A 173 36.94 -1.28 -25.06
C PRO A 173 37.55 -1.79 -26.37
N THR A 174 37.42 -1.00 -27.42
CA THR A 174 38.13 -1.18 -28.68
C THR A 174 39.63 -1.15 -28.40
N GLN A 175 40.32 -2.28 -28.59
CA GLN A 175 41.78 -2.28 -28.72
C GLN A 175 42.15 -1.89 -30.14
N ASN A 176 43.15 -1.01 -30.22
CA ASN A 176 43.77 -0.47 -31.44
C ASN A 176 44.26 -1.54 -32.41
#